data_AF-A0A942CAT5-F1
#
_entry.id   AF-A0A942CAT5-F1
#
_cell.length_a   1.000
_cell.length_b   1.000
_cell.length_c   1.000
_cell.angle_alpha   90.00
_cell.angle_beta   90.00
_cell.angle_gamma   90.00
#
_symmetry.space_group_name_H-M   'P 1'
#
loop_
_entity.id
_entity.type
_entity.pdbx_description
1 polymer ?
#
loop_
_entity_poly.entity_id
_entity_poly.type
_entity_poly.pdbx_seq_one_letter_code
_entity_poly.pdbx_strand_id
1 'polypeptide(L)'
;MILSGTFPDRAAKMQVLARARDVCGEEKFVDQLKVNSQTAFPHPRWMSTVLSSLVLAQRIGSDGGIYLEGTKMSLRGSIETEEMKRRLITDATTNAGTAWIDDQIIVKHKAQAKKEGN
;
A
#
# COMPACT_ATOMS: atom_id res chain seq x y z
N MET A 1 -6.14 -5.58 -6.97
CA MET A 1 -5.63 -4.60 -5.99
C MET A 1 -6.34 -3.26 -6.12
N ILE A 2 -6.41 -2.47 -5.04
CA ILE A 2 -6.99 -1.11 -5.07
C ILE A 2 -5.91 -0.10 -4.70
N LEU A 3 -5.74 0.92 -5.53
CA LEU A 3 -4.85 2.04 -5.25
C LEU A 3 -5.70 3.25 -4.87
N SER A 4 -5.73 3.54 -3.59
CA SER A 4 -6.44 4.69 -3.04
C SER A 4 -5.44 5.62 -2.38
N GLY A 5 -5.68 6.92 -2.47
CA GLY A 5 -4.85 7.89 -1.76
C GLY A 5 -4.96 9.27 -2.33
N THR A 6 -4.37 10.24 -1.64
CA THR A 6 -4.46 11.65 -2.04
C THR A 6 -3.08 12.15 -2.42
N PHE A 7 -2.95 12.73 -3.62
CA PHE A 7 -1.72 13.22 -4.22
C PHE A 7 -1.72 14.75 -4.35
N PRO A 8 -0.56 15.42 -4.29
CA PRO A 8 -0.49 16.87 -4.37
C PRO A 8 -0.83 17.37 -5.79
N ASP A 9 -0.49 16.59 -6.81
CA ASP A 9 -0.66 16.96 -8.21
C ASP A 9 -0.97 15.73 -9.11
N ARG A 10 -1.39 16.00 -10.35
CA ARG A 10 -1.69 14.94 -11.33
C ARG A 10 -0.44 14.24 -11.87
N ALA A 11 0.69 14.91 -11.99
CA ALA A 11 1.92 14.28 -12.50
C ALA A 11 2.43 13.20 -11.53
N ALA A 12 2.31 13.46 -10.23
CA ALA A 12 2.57 12.51 -9.17
C ALA A 12 1.66 11.27 -9.25
N LYS A 13 0.34 11.48 -9.41
CA LYS A 13 -0.62 10.39 -9.65
C LYS A 13 -0.22 9.56 -10.88
N MET A 14 0.12 10.19 -12.01
CA MET A 14 0.51 9.48 -13.23
C MET A 14 1.79 8.65 -13.07
N GLN A 15 2.79 9.15 -12.35
CA GLN A 15 4.02 8.39 -12.07
C GLN A 15 3.74 7.13 -11.26
N VAL A 16 2.89 7.23 -10.24
CA VAL A 16 2.48 6.07 -9.44
C VAL A 16 1.67 5.08 -10.25
N LEU A 17 0.74 5.55 -11.09
CA LEU A 17 -0.01 4.68 -11.99
C LEU A 17 0.90 3.98 -13.00
N ALA A 18 1.85 4.69 -13.61
CA ALA A 18 2.81 4.10 -14.54
C ALA A 18 3.64 3.00 -13.86
N ARG A 19 4.14 3.25 -12.64
CA ARG A 19 4.86 2.23 -11.87
C ARG A 19 3.96 1.08 -11.45
N ALA A 20 2.73 1.36 -11.05
CA ALA A 20 1.78 0.31 -10.70
C ALA A 20 1.52 -0.60 -11.89
N ARG A 21 1.36 -0.06 -13.09
CA ARG A 21 1.22 -0.85 -14.32
C ARG A 21 2.45 -1.73 -14.59
N ASP A 22 3.64 -1.18 -14.42
CA ASP A 22 4.91 -1.88 -14.62
C ASP A 22 5.14 -3.02 -13.60
N VAL A 23 4.84 -2.79 -12.32
CA VAL A 23 5.08 -3.75 -11.24
C VAL A 23 3.93 -4.73 -11.03
N CYS A 24 2.69 -4.26 -11.20
CA CYS A 24 1.47 -5.01 -10.87
C CYS A 24 0.74 -5.57 -12.10
N GLY A 25 0.99 -5.03 -13.29
CA GLY A 25 0.22 -5.28 -14.50
C GLY A 25 -0.97 -4.34 -14.66
N GLU A 26 -1.26 -3.93 -15.90
CA GLU A 26 -2.24 -2.88 -16.23
C GLU A 26 -3.68 -3.18 -15.77
N GLU A 27 -4.04 -4.46 -15.66
CA GLU A 27 -5.41 -4.92 -15.39
C GLU A 27 -5.65 -5.36 -13.94
N LYS A 28 -4.61 -5.33 -13.10
CA LYS A 28 -4.67 -5.89 -11.75
C LYS A 28 -5.07 -4.86 -10.69
N PHE A 29 -5.22 -3.58 -11.03
CA PHE A 29 -5.49 -2.53 -10.05
C PHE A 29 -6.67 -1.62 -10.41
N VAL A 30 -7.33 -1.11 -9.37
CA VAL A 30 -8.37 -0.08 -9.47
C VAL A 30 -7.79 1.27 -9.04
N ASP A 31 -7.84 2.28 -9.92
CA ASP A 31 -7.46 3.66 -9.60
C ASP A 31 -8.56 4.36 -8.78
N GLN A 32 -8.26 4.64 -7.53
CA GLN A 32 -9.05 5.50 -6.64
C GLN A 32 -8.19 6.63 -6.07
N LEU A 33 -7.13 7.02 -6.80
CA LEU A 33 -6.23 8.09 -6.39
C LEU A 33 -6.90 9.45 -6.63
N LYS A 34 -6.93 10.28 -5.59
CA LYS A 34 -7.43 11.65 -5.60
C LYS A 34 -6.27 12.63 -5.69
N VAL A 35 -6.51 13.80 -6.27
CA VAL A 35 -5.54 14.90 -6.29
C VAL A 35 -6.09 16.01 -5.41
N ASN A 36 -5.33 16.40 -4.39
CA ASN A 36 -5.62 17.51 -3.50
C ASN A 36 -4.34 18.30 -3.25
N SER A 37 -4.33 19.56 -3.69
CA SER A 37 -3.21 20.48 -3.52
C SER A 37 -2.95 20.86 -2.05
N GLN A 38 -3.88 20.61 -1.13
CA GLN A 38 -3.68 20.82 0.32
C GLN A 38 -2.98 19.66 1.01
N THR A 39 -2.89 18.49 0.37
CA THR A 39 -2.15 17.34 0.91
C THR A 39 -0.68 17.52 0.55
N ALA A 40 0.00 18.35 1.33
CA ALA A 40 1.44 18.51 1.24
C ALA A 40 2.10 17.22 1.75
N PHE A 41 2.53 16.33 0.87
CA PHE A 41 3.57 15.37 1.26
C PHE A 41 4.81 16.21 1.59
N PRO A 42 5.26 16.22 2.86
CA PRO A 42 6.20 17.23 3.31
C PRO A 42 7.65 16.97 2.86
N HIS A 43 7.94 15.86 2.16
CA HIS A 43 9.32 15.41 1.91
C HIS A 43 9.54 14.90 0.48
N PRO A 44 10.64 15.29 -0.19
CA PRO A 44 10.92 14.93 -1.60
C PRO A 44 11.07 13.43 -1.88
N ARG A 45 11.27 12.59 -0.86
CA ARG A 45 11.43 11.12 -1.00
C ARG A 45 10.10 10.35 -0.98
N TRP A 46 8.97 11.02 -0.78
CA TRP A 46 7.65 10.36 -0.67
C TRP A 46 7.33 9.49 -1.89
N MET A 47 7.73 9.94 -3.09
CA MET A 47 7.55 9.18 -4.33
C MET A 47 8.26 7.83 -4.24
N SER A 48 9.54 7.81 -3.85
CA SER A 48 10.29 6.56 -3.68
C SER A 48 9.63 5.62 -2.68
N THR A 49 9.09 6.14 -1.58
CA THR A 49 8.33 5.35 -0.61
C THR A 49 7.11 4.72 -1.27
N VAL A 50 6.30 5.47 -2.01
CA VAL A 50 5.12 4.93 -2.71
C VAL A 50 5.51 3.87 -3.74
N LEU A 51 6.58 4.10 -4.50
CA LEU A 51 7.07 3.13 -5.49
C LEU A 51 7.54 1.83 -4.83
N SER A 52 8.25 1.90 -3.70
CA SER A 52 8.63 0.73 -2.90
C SER A 52 7.41 0.01 -2.33
N SER A 53 6.40 0.76 -1.90
CA SER A 53 5.16 0.24 -1.35
C SER A 53 4.32 -0.53 -2.36
N LEU A 54 4.34 -0.11 -3.64
CA LEU A 54 3.72 -0.88 -4.73
C LEU A 54 4.33 -2.28 -4.85
N VAL A 55 5.66 -2.38 -4.75
CA VAL A 55 6.38 -3.67 -4.79
C VAL A 55 6.00 -4.54 -3.59
N LEU A 56 5.83 -3.95 -2.41
CA LEU A 56 5.39 -4.67 -1.22
C LEU A 56 3.93 -5.13 -1.32
N ALA A 57 3.04 -4.31 -1.87
CA ALA A 57 1.63 -4.67 -2.04
C ALA A 57 1.44 -5.81 -3.06
N GLN A 58 2.28 -5.91 -4.08
CA GLN A 58 2.27 -7.06 -4.99
C GLN A 58 2.54 -8.38 -4.27
N ARG A 59 3.38 -8.37 -3.25
CA ARG A 59 3.66 -9.56 -2.42
C ARG A 59 2.49 -9.96 -1.52
N ILE A 60 1.57 -9.05 -1.23
CA ILE A 60 0.36 -9.34 -0.44
C ILE A 60 -0.64 -10.21 -1.24
N GLY A 61 -0.55 -10.19 -2.58
CA GLY A 61 -1.41 -10.95 -3.48
C GLY A 61 -2.52 -10.11 -4.13
N SER A 62 -3.39 -10.77 -4.91
CA SER A 62 -4.36 -10.10 -5.80
C SER A 62 -5.41 -9.25 -5.05
N ASP A 63 -5.74 -9.63 -3.81
CA ASP A 63 -6.64 -8.91 -2.90
C ASP A 63 -5.96 -7.76 -2.12
N GLY A 64 -4.70 -7.46 -2.43
CA GLY A 64 -3.95 -6.38 -1.81
C GLY A 64 -4.55 -5.00 -2.11
N GLY A 65 -4.40 -4.04 -1.21
CA GLY A 65 -4.81 -2.65 -1.40
C GLY A 65 -3.87 -1.72 -0.66
N ILE A 66 -3.61 -0.56 -1.25
CA ILE A 66 -2.79 0.48 -0.63
C ILE A 66 -3.65 1.72 -0.46
N TYR A 67 -3.63 2.27 0.74
CA TYR A 67 -4.19 3.58 1.05
C TYR A 67 -3.07 4.53 1.46
N LEU A 68 -2.95 5.66 0.79
CA LEU A 68 -1.95 6.68 1.08
C LEU A 68 -2.60 8.02 1.39
N GLU A 69 -2.37 8.52 2.60
CA GLU A 69 -2.91 9.79 3.07
C GLU A 69 -1.84 10.59 3.82
N GLY A 70 -1.23 11.55 3.14
CA GLY A 70 -0.15 12.36 3.70
C GLY A 70 1.04 11.51 4.15
N THR A 71 1.34 11.47 5.44
CA THR A 71 2.42 10.64 6.00
C THR A 71 1.95 9.25 6.44
N LYS A 72 0.65 8.95 6.37
CA LYS A 72 0.08 7.66 6.70
C LYS A 72 -0.03 6.79 5.46
N MET A 73 0.42 5.55 5.57
CA MET A 73 0.26 4.53 4.54
C MET A 73 -0.35 3.28 5.15
N SER A 74 -1.57 2.93 4.74
CA SER A 74 -2.20 1.67 5.12
C SER A 74 -2.00 0.60 4.04
N LEU A 75 -1.56 -0.57 4.47
CA LEU A 75 -1.45 -1.77 3.63
C LEU A 75 -2.56 -2.74 4.03
N ARG A 76 -3.46 -3.04 3.11
CA ARG A 76 -4.55 -4.01 3.30
C ARG A 76 -4.34 -5.21 2.39
N GLY A 77 -4.80 -6.37 2.83
CA GLY A 77 -4.93 -7.55 1.97
C GLY A 77 -4.88 -8.83 2.77
N SER A 78 -4.69 -9.96 2.09
CA SER A 78 -4.69 -11.27 2.72
C SER A 78 -3.50 -12.11 2.28
N ILE A 79 -2.62 -12.43 3.22
CA ILE A 79 -1.42 -13.22 2.96
C ILE A 79 -1.53 -14.63 3.54
N GLU A 80 -0.65 -15.53 3.13
CA GLU A 80 -0.74 -16.93 3.55
C GLU A 80 -0.18 -17.16 4.98
N THR A 81 0.90 -16.48 5.38
CA THR A 81 1.60 -16.73 6.66
C THR A 81 1.97 -15.46 7.44
N GLU A 82 2.04 -15.55 8.77
CA GLU A 82 2.45 -14.43 9.66
C GLU A 82 3.91 -14.01 9.43
N GLU A 83 4.77 -14.93 8.97
CA GLU A 83 6.15 -14.61 8.62
C GLU A 83 6.23 -13.69 7.41
N MET A 84 5.43 -13.94 6.37
CA MET A 84 5.30 -13.02 5.25
C MET A 84 4.77 -11.65 5.73
N LYS A 85 3.83 -11.64 6.69
CA LYS A 85 3.31 -10.39 7.27
C LYS A 85 4.42 -9.57 7.89
N ARG A 86 5.16 -10.20 8.82
CA ARG A 86 6.22 -9.55 9.58
C ARG A 86 7.30 -9.04 8.64
N ARG A 87 7.72 -9.85 7.67
CA ARG A 87 8.74 -9.43 6.70
C ARG A 87 8.29 -8.25 5.85
N LEU A 88 7.03 -8.26 5.38
CA LEU A 88 6.45 -7.14 4.65
C LEU A 88 6.38 -5.86 5.48
N ILE A 89 5.94 -5.95 6.75
CA ILE A 89 5.89 -4.79 7.64
C ILE A 89 7.30 -4.27 7.95
N THR A 90 8.27 -5.15 8.19
CA THR A 90 9.67 -4.76 8.41
C THR A 90 10.26 -4.08 7.18
N ASP A 91 10.05 -4.64 5.99
CA ASP A 91 10.50 -4.05 4.73
C ASP A 91 9.78 -2.72 4.47
N ALA A 92 8.47 -2.64 4.72
CA ALA A 92 7.68 -1.42 4.61
C ALA A 92 8.20 -0.34 5.56
N THR A 93 8.42 -0.66 6.83
CA THR A 93 8.91 0.29 7.84
C THR A 93 10.32 0.78 7.48
N THR A 94 11.18 -0.12 7.00
CA THR A 94 12.53 0.22 6.54
C THR A 94 12.51 1.18 5.34
N ASN A 95 11.59 0.99 4.39
CA ASN A 95 11.43 1.84 3.21
C ASN A 95 10.60 3.11 3.46
N ALA A 96 9.71 3.07 4.46
CA ALA A 96 8.83 4.17 4.85
C ALA A 96 9.59 5.29 5.55
N GLY A 97 10.70 4.97 6.22
CA GLY A 97 11.48 5.93 6.98
C GLY A 97 10.64 6.54 8.10
N THR A 98 10.12 7.75 7.88
CA THR A 98 9.24 8.46 8.83
C THR A 98 7.75 8.30 8.54
N ALA A 99 7.36 7.65 7.44
CA ALA A 99 5.95 7.41 7.13
C ALA A 99 5.36 6.35 8.07
N TRP A 100 4.14 6.59 8.55
CA TRP A 100 3.45 5.68 9.44
C TRP A 100 2.81 4.55 8.65
N ILE A 101 3.29 3.33 8.84
CA ILE A 101 2.72 2.12 8.24
C ILE A 101 1.58 1.61 9.13
N ASP A 102 0.38 1.61 8.57
CA ASP A 102 -0.83 1.06 9.17
C ASP A 102 -1.08 -0.34 8.58
N ASP A 103 -0.82 -1.33 9.40
CA ASP A 103 -1.00 -2.74 9.08
C ASP A 103 -2.49 -3.13 9.12
N GLN A 104 -3.09 -3.35 7.95
CA GLN A 104 -4.43 -3.91 7.77
C GLN A 104 -4.35 -5.28 7.05
N ILE A 105 -3.20 -5.97 7.15
CA ILE A 105 -2.97 -7.23 6.46
C ILE A 105 -3.51 -8.37 7.32
N ILE A 106 -4.38 -9.19 6.73
CA ILE A 106 -4.98 -10.36 7.37
C ILE A 106 -4.18 -11.60 6.95
N VAL A 107 -3.81 -12.45 7.89
CA VAL A 107 -3.20 -13.74 7.56
C VAL A 107 -4.30 -14.78 7.38
N LYS A 108 -4.42 -15.37 6.19
CA LYS A 108 -5.43 -16.39 5.84
C LYS A 108 -5.45 -17.54 6.86
N HIS A 109 -4.28 -17.94 7.35
CA HIS A 109 -4.14 -18.97 8.37
C HIS A 109 -4.72 -18.58 9.74
N LYS A 110 -4.71 -17.30 10.11
CA LYS A 110 -5.37 -16.78 11.33
C LYS A 110 -6.83 -16.36 11.11
N ALA A 111 -7.25 -16.13 9.87
CA ALA A 111 -8.63 -15.75 9.55
C ALA A 111 -9.64 -16.88 9.86
N GLN A 112 -9.19 -18.14 9.96
CA GLN A 112 -10.01 -19.24 10.46
C GLN A 112 -10.19 -19.25 11.99
N ALA A 113 -9.50 -18.39 12.75
CA ALA A 113 -9.62 -18.33 14.21
C ALA A 113 -10.44 -17.12 14.73
N LYS A 114 -11.16 -16.38 13.86
CA LYS A 114 -12.04 -15.28 14.31
C LYS A 114 -13.45 -15.31 13.70
N LYS A 115 -14.02 -16.50 13.59
CA LYS A 115 -15.47 -16.72 13.49
C LYS A 115 -15.90 -17.79 14.49
N GLU A 116 -15.63 -17.59 15.78
CA GLU A 116 -16.36 -18.30 16.83
C GLU A 116 -16.34 -17.50 18.13
N GLY A 117 -17.52 -17.38 18.77
CA GLY A 117 -17.78 -16.66 20.02
C GLY A 117 -18.40 -15.28 19.77
N ASN A 118 -19.72 -15.18 19.50
CA ASN A 118 -20.84 -15.20 20.48
C ASN A 118 -20.85 -13.98 21.39
#